data_AF-A0A0F9CIA5-F1
#
_entry.id   AF-A0A0F9CIA5-F1
#
_cell.length_a   1.000
_cell.length_b   1.000
_cell.length_c   1.000
_cell.angle_alpha   90.00
_cell.angle_beta   90.00
_cell.angle_gamma   90.00
#
_symmetry.space_group_name_H-M   'P 1'
#
loop_
_entity.id
_entity.type
_entity.pdbx_description
1 polymer ?
#
loop_
_entity_poly.entity_id
_entity_poly.type
_entity_poly.pdbx_seq_one_letter_code
_entity_poly.pdbx_strand_id
1 'polypeptide(L)'
;MTYKNTDVIEEFCNFGDNKTIKSGSLFFEGDTLFSYAHHYPLCIRLKDGFIINSDGYSMTTSTHKGHLVRELTDCYNFKELEKRKKAGDFQEIKLMDTKEIRKRVL
;
A
#
# COMPACT_ATOMS: atom_id res chain seq x y z
N MET A 1 5.73 -9.70 -20.26
CA MET A 1 6.48 -8.69 -19.49
C MET A 1 6.43 -9.11 -18.03
N THR A 2 7.57 -9.21 -17.36
CA THR A 2 7.61 -9.49 -15.92
C THR A 2 7.73 -8.15 -15.22
N TYR A 3 6.70 -7.76 -14.46
CA TYR A 3 6.75 -6.56 -13.63
C TYR A 3 7.79 -6.74 -12.52
N LYS A 4 8.45 -5.65 -12.13
CA LYS A 4 9.23 -5.58 -10.89
C LYS A 4 8.29 -5.26 -9.73
N ASN A 5 8.75 -5.52 -8.50
CA ASN A 5 7.99 -5.18 -7.29
C ASN A 5 7.70 -3.68 -7.18
N THR A 6 8.62 -2.82 -7.65
CA THR A 6 8.42 -1.36 -7.70
C THR A 6 7.28 -1.00 -8.63
N ASP A 7 7.21 -1.61 -9.82
CA ASP A 7 6.15 -1.34 -10.79
C ASP A 7 4.75 -1.67 -10.21
N VAL A 8 4.65 -2.76 -9.44
CA VAL A 8 3.40 -3.13 -8.74
C VAL A 8 3.01 -2.10 -7.69
N ILE A 9 3.98 -1.58 -6.94
CA ILE A 9 3.76 -0.58 -5.88
C ILE A 9 3.37 0.77 -6.49
N GLU A 10 4.07 1.20 -7.55
CA GLU A 10 3.77 2.44 -8.27
C GLU A 10 2.36 2.40 -8.86
N GLU A 11 2.01 1.30 -9.53
CA GLU A 11 0.65 1.12 -10.07
C GLU A 11 -0.40 1.08 -8.96
N PHE A 12 -0.12 0.37 -7.86
CA PHE A 12 -0.98 0.37 -6.68
C PHE A 12 -1.17 1.77 -6.14
N CYS A 13 -0.13 2.62 -6.07
CA CYS A 13 -0.18 4.00 -5.57
C CYS A 13 -0.92 4.95 -6.53
N ASN A 14 -0.89 4.72 -7.83
CA ASN A 14 -1.46 5.64 -8.82
C ASN A 14 -2.90 5.30 -9.25
N PHE A 15 -3.24 4.01 -9.40
CA PHE A 15 -4.41 3.64 -10.21
C PHE A 15 -5.44 2.75 -9.54
N GLY A 16 -5.25 2.37 -8.26
CA GLY A 16 -6.12 1.45 -7.51
C GLY A 16 -7.55 1.33 -8.02
N ASP A 17 -7.75 0.31 -8.88
CA ASP A 17 -8.95 -0.46 -9.19
C ASP A 17 -8.87 -1.12 -10.59
N ASN A 18 -9.47 -2.32 -10.70
CA ASN A 18 -9.65 -3.16 -11.90
C ASN A 18 -8.40 -3.68 -12.63
N LYS A 19 -7.19 -3.49 -12.11
CA LYS A 19 -5.98 -4.15 -12.62
C LYS A 19 -5.40 -5.12 -11.60
N THR A 20 -5.19 -6.37 -12.00
CA THR A 20 -4.38 -7.32 -11.24
C THR A 20 -2.97 -7.30 -11.81
N ILE A 21 -2.07 -6.54 -11.18
CA ILE A 21 -0.64 -6.54 -11.52
C ILE A 21 0.09 -7.34 -10.46
N LYS A 22 0.98 -8.24 -10.90
CA LYS A 22 1.70 -9.16 -10.03
C LYS A 22 3.17 -9.25 -10.42
N SER A 23 4.03 -9.24 -9.41
CA SER A 23 5.46 -9.53 -9.50
C SER A 23 5.83 -10.51 -8.39
N GLY A 24 6.18 -11.74 -8.75
CA GLY A 24 6.47 -12.79 -7.77
C GLY A 24 5.31 -12.98 -6.79
N SER A 25 5.53 -12.64 -5.52
CA SER A 25 4.51 -12.73 -4.46
C SER A 25 3.88 -11.38 -4.08
N LEU A 26 4.19 -10.29 -4.78
CA LEU A 26 3.60 -8.97 -4.56
C LEU A 26 2.55 -8.70 -5.63
N PHE A 27 1.33 -8.34 -5.21
CA PHE A 27 0.21 -8.08 -6.10
C PHE A 27 -0.85 -7.24 -5.38
N PHE A 28 -1.74 -6.57 -6.11
CA PHE A 28 -2.90 -5.91 -5.51
C PHE A 28 -4.20 -6.36 -6.16
N GLU A 29 -5.26 -6.35 -5.35
CA GLU A 29 -6.64 -6.62 -5.78
C GLU A 29 -7.52 -5.53 -5.17
N GLY A 30 -8.19 -4.77 -6.04
CA GLY A 30 -8.90 -3.54 -5.66
C GLY A 30 -8.00 -2.60 -4.88
N ASP A 31 -8.46 -2.23 -3.69
CA ASP A 31 -7.78 -1.32 -2.78
C ASP A 31 -6.70 -1.98 -1.90
N THR A 32 -6.43 -3.28 -2.02
CA THR A 32 -5.48 -3.96 -1.12
C THR A 32 -4.24 -4.46 -1.85
N LEU A 33 -3.07 -4.04 -1.37
CA LEU A 33 -1.76 -4.58 -1.76
C LEU A 33 -1.41 -5.74 -0.83
N PHE A 34 -1.15 -6.91 -1.42
CA PHE A 34 -0.74 -8.12 -0.73
C PHE A 34 0.71 -8.46 -1.03
N SER A 35 1.38 -9.04 -0.04
CA SER A 35 2.70 -9.63 -0.20
C SER A 35 2.65 -11.10 0.25
N TYR A 36 3.40 -11.98 -0.41
CA TYR A 36 3.44 -13.42 -0.14
C TYR A 36 2.16 -14.17 -0.55
N ALA A 37 1.00 -13.79 -0.02
CA ALA A 37 -0.33 -14.29 -0.38
C ALA A 37 -1.43 -13.41 0.24
N HIS A 38 -2.70 -13.69 -0.06
CA HIS A 38 -3.88 -12.96 0.48
C HIS A 38 -3.94 -12.88 2.01
N HIS A 39 -3.27 -13.78 2.72
CA HIS A 39 -3.22 -13.75 4.18
C HIS A 39 -2.32 -12.63 4.71
N TYR A 40 -1.48 -12.00 3.89
CA TYR A 40 -0.60 -10.93 4.35
C TYR A 40 -0.85 -9.64 3.55
N PRO A 41 -1.92 -8.90 3.91
CA PRO A 41 -2.14 -7.57 3.39
C PRO A 41 -1.00 -6.66 3.86
N LEU A 42 -0.32 -6.03 2.91
CA LEU A 42 0.78 -5.11 3.13
C LEU A 42 0.28 -3.68 3.31
N CYS A 43 -0.71 -3.30 2.50
CA CYS A 43 -1.32 -1.98 2.52
C CYS A 43 -2.78 -2.03 2.06
N ILE A 44 -3.65 -1.24 2.71
CA ILE A 44 -4.99 -0.96 2.21
C ILE A 44 -5.04 0.51 1.83
N ARG A 45 -5.43 0.79 0.59
CA ARG A 45 -5.84 2.11 0.13
C ARG A 45 -7.22 2.42 0.70
N LEU A 46 -7.34 3.57 1.33
CA LEU A 46 -8.63 4.14 1.70
C LEU A 46 -8.93 5.29 0.74
N LYS A 47 -10.20 5.70 0.68
CA LYS A 47 -10.60 6.94 -0.01
C LYS A 47 -9.68 8.11 0.35
N ASP A 48 -9.39 8.19 1.65
CA ASP A 48 -8.74 9.29 2.33
C ASP A 48 -7.54 8.75 3.13
N GLY A 49 -6.69 7.88 2.57
CA GLY A 49 -5.52 7.41 3.30
C GLY A 49 -4.94 6.06 2.88
N PHE A 50 -4.01 5.58 3.69
CA PHE A 50 -3.45 4.23 3.59
C PHE A 50 -3.33 3.60 4.97
N ILE A 51 -3.69 2.32 5.07
CA ILE A 51 -3.37 1.51 6.24
C ILE A 51 -2.20 0.62 5.87
N ILE A 52 -1.06 0.81 6.51
CA ILE A 52 0.14 0.00 6.28
C ILE A 52 0.27 -1.03 7.39
N ASN A 53 0.52 -2.27 7.00
CA ASN A 53 0.78 -3.34 7.95
C ASN A 53 2.09 -3.09 8.71
N SER A 54 1.97 -2.92 10.03
CA SER A 54 3.11 -2.70 10.91
C SER A 54 3.94 -3.95 11.14
N ASP A 55 3.35 -5.13 10.95
CA ASP A 55 4.02 -6.40 11.23
C ASP A 55 5.22 -6.62 10.29
N GLY A 56 6.16 -7.40 10.80
CA GLY A 56 7.22 -8.02 10.02
C GLY A 56 6.95 -9.52 9.97
N TYR A 57 6.76 -10.07 8.78
CA TYR A 57 6.58 -11.51 8.58
C TYR A 57 7.85 -12.20 8.08
N SER A 58 8.66 -11.50 7.29
CA SER A 58 9.92 -11.97 6.70
C SER A 58 10.78 -10.80 6.22
N MET A 59 12.05 -11.06 5.90
CA MET A 59 12.94 -10.07 5.27
C MET A 59 12.34 -9.53 3.96
N THR A 60 11.76 -10.41 3.14
CA THR A 60 11.11 -10.03 1.87
C THR A 60 9.93 -9.08 2.08
N THR A 61 9.07 -9.34 3.07
CA THR A 61 7.96 -8.43 3.40
C THR A 61 8.44 -7.08 3.92
N SER A 62 9.57 -7.05 4.65
CA SER A 62 10.19 -5.80 5.11
C SER A 62 10.74 -4.99 3.94
N THR A 63 11.35 -5.64 2.94
CA THR A 63 11.80 -4.99 1.70
C THR A 63 10.62 -4.41 0.92
N HIS A 64 9.54 -5.18 0.72
CA HIS A 64 8.33 -4.66 0.05
C HIS A 64 7.73 -3.45 0.78
N LYS A 65 7.66 -3.51 2.11
CA LYS A 65 7.20 -2.39 2.95
C LYS A 65 8.11 -1.17 2.81
N GLY A 66 9.43 -1.36 2.78
CA GLY A 66 10.39 -0.28 2.58
C GLY A 66 10.19 0.44 1.24
N HIS A 67 10.00 -0.32 0.15
CA HIS A 67 9.68 0.25 -1.17
C HIS A 67 8.34 0.99 -1.16
N LEU A 68 7.30 0.42 -0.55
CA LEU A 68 6.00 1.06 -0.42
C LEU A 68 6.08 2.39 0.32
N VAL A 69 6.74 2.43 1.48
CA VAL A 69 6.87 3.65 2.29
C VAL A 69 7.64 4.72 1.52
N ARG A 70 8.69 4.32 0.79
CA ARG A 70 9.43 5.23 -0.08
C ARG A 70 8.53 5.82 -1.16
N GLU A 71 7.81 5.00 -1.93
CA GLU A 71 6.95 5.52 -2.99
C GLU A 71 5.78 6.35 -2.47
N LEU A 72 5.19 5.96 -1.34
CA LEU A 72 4.18 6.81 -0.69
C LEU A 72 4.80 8.16 -0.29
N THR A 73 6.05 8.20 0.18
CA THR A 73 6.69 9.47 0.52
C THR A 73 7.00 10.32 -0.72
N ASP A 74 7.42 9.69 -1.81
CA ASP A 74 7.81 10.36 -3.05
C ASP A 74 6.57 10.87 -3.82
N CYS A 75 5.50 10.07 -3.92
CA CYS A 75 4.23 10.45 -4.54
C CYS A 75 3.43 11.44 -3.67
N TYR A 76 3.47 11.29 -2.34
CA TYR A 76 2.77 12.16 -1.40
C TYR A 76 3.75 13.15 -0.75
N ASN A 77 4.32 14.01 -1.58
CA ASN A 77 5.18 15.09 -1.11
C ASN A 77 4.48 15.89 0.01
N PHE A 78 5.10 15.96 1.19
CA PHE A 78 4.50 16.49 2.43
C PHE A 78 3.86 17.89 2.27
N LYS A 79 4.41 18.73 1.38
CA LYS A 79 3.86 20.07 1.09
C LYS A 79 2.51 20.03 0.38
N GLU A 80 2.26 19.02 -0.43
CA GLU A 80 1.00 18.83 -1.15
C GLU A 80 -0.06 18.19 -0.23
N LEU A 81 0.37 17.28 0.66
CA LEU A 81 -0.45 16.77 1.76
C LEU A 81 -0.94 17.90 2.70
N GLU A 82 -0.09 18.87 3.05
CA GLU A 82 -0.51 20.03 3.86
C GLU A 82 -1.54 20.92 3.13
N LYS A 83 -1.40 21.08 1.81
CA LYS A 83 -2.36 21.81 0.98
C LYS A 83 -3.71 21.09 0.91
N ARG A 84 -3.69 19.76 0.72
CA ARG A 84 -4.90 18.92 0.66
C ARG A 84 -5.58 18.77 2.03
N LYS A 85 -4.81 18.67 3.12
CA LYS A 85 -5.29 18.80 4.51
C LYS A 85 -6.13 20.06 4.70
N LYS A 86 -5.64 21.21 4.23
CA LYS A 86 -6.35 22.49 4.32
C LYS A 86 -7.60 22.56 3.44
N ALA A 87 -7.68 21.72 2.39
CA ALA A 87 -8.83 21.61 1.50
C ALA A 87 -9.91 20.62 1.99
N GLY A 88 -9.67 19.88 3.06
CA GLY A 88 -10.61 18.90 3.62
C GLY A 88 -10.46 17.45 3.09
N ASP A 89 -9.59 17.22 2.11
CA ASP A 89 -9.22 15.90 1.58
C ASP A 89 -7.97 15.39 2.30
N PHE A 90 -8.13 14.86 3.51
CA PHE A 90 -6.99 14.36 4.28
C PHE A 90 -6.72 12.88 4.03
N GLN A 91 -5.50 12.51 3.64
CA GLN A 91 -5.07 11.12 3.61
C GLN A 91 -4.39 10.68 4.91
N GLU A 92 -5.07 9.93 5.78
CA GLU A 92 -4.49 9.39 7.03
C GLU A 92 -3.64 8.15 6.73
N ILE A 93 -2.34 8.19 7.02
CA ILE A 93 -1.50 6.99 7.06
C ILE A 93 -1.62 6.38 8.45
N LYS A 94 -2.23 5.20 8.54
CA LYS A 94 -2.40 4.49 9.81
C LYS A 94 -1.59 3.19 9.81
N LEU A 95 -0.87 2.95 10.90
CA LEU A 95 -0.18 1.69 11.13
C LEU A 95 -1.10 0.77 11.92
N MET A 96 -1.24 -0.48 11.46
CA MET A 96 -2.06 -1.51 12.09
C MET A 96 -1.38 -2.87 11.96
N ASP A 97 -1.66 -3.77 12.91
CA ASP A 97 -1.19 -5.15 12.82
C ASP A 97 -1.99 -5.97 11.78
N THR A 98 -1.47 -7.13 11.39
CA THR A 98 -2.09 -7.99 10.38
C THR A 98 -3.50 -8.45 10.80
N LYS A 99 -3.75 -8.69 12.10
CA LYS A 99 -5.06 -9.15 12.57
C LYS A 99 -6.10 -8.05 12.45
N GLU A 100 -5.73 -6.81 12.75
CA GLU A 100 -6.60 -5.64 12.61
C GLU A 100 -6.90 -5.32 11.14
N ILE A 101 -5.88 -5.42 10.27
CA ILE A 101 -6.03 -5.19 8.82
C ILE A 101 -6.95 -6.26 8.19
N ARG A 102 -6.77 -7.54 8.54
CA ARG A 102 -7.59 -8.63 7.99
C ARG A 102 -9.08 -8.46 8.26
N LYS A 103 -9.48 -7.94 9.43
CA LYS A 103 -10.90 -7.66 9.77
C LYS A 103 -11.58 -6.64 8.84
N ARG A 104 -10.80 -5.92 8.02
CA ARG A 104 -11.29 -4.87 7.11
C ARG A 104 -11.28 -5.30 5.64
N VAL A 105 -10.59 -6.38 5.31
CA VAL A 105 -10.37 -6.86 3.95
C VAL A 105 -11.11 -8.18 3.69
N LEU A 106 -11.29 -8.99 4.74
CA LEU A 106 -11.97 -10.29 4.73
C LEU A 106 -13.27 -10.20 5.55
#